data_AF-A0A7X8R940-F1
#
_entry.id   AF-A0A7X8R940-F1
#
_cell.length_a   1.000
_cell.length_b   1.000
_cell.length_c   1.000
_cell.angle_alpha   90.00
_cell.angle_beta   90.00
_cell.angle_gamma   90.00
#
_symmetry.space_group_name_H-M   'P 1'
#
loop_
_entity.id
_entity.type
_entity.pdbx_description
1 polymer ?
#
loop_
_entity_poly.entity_id
_entity_poly.type
_entity_poly.pdbx_seq_one_letter_code
_entity_poly.pdbx_strand_id
1 'polypeptide(L)'
;MPKYISEIITLFLLMLCGGFLLANNILIIVSVIPLCLLAFGYYLKASNDVIIKKTISKNRVAVDEELEVNLKIRINSGVGPIEICDVVPAHFELVSGNNYCALWKGFEPLEHCLSYTIKCTTSGTYLLKATLWKSRHIVCNYYMDGMYGNNLSVEVTPRLLQLKKVRGMTAVSSVPLPEGALASMGMTTQEFKEIRQYYSGDPFKSINWKVTSRNLLRGNIWPVVNEFEKEGKKTVWIFLDTSRIMAFGSNIKNVKEYSIEAVYSLSEFYLGHNCSVAFHTYGGSNVFIKQGSGKQQLYKILRELMKIKYSSPAVLSPKMHKKNLKETVYSCREFFVGLRPLFIVVTRFCTNNYDEILKGINIMSKYTTLRKGYRPSIVVVNIMGYGLMAENQYETLASNVLEAMNRVISKDIRKNCIWIDWNPTKESLTGALLKQVVAAK
;
A
#
# COMPACT_ATOMS: atom_id res chain seq x y z
N MET A 1 -45.47 -26.73 1.39
CA MET A 1 -44.55 -27.79 1.87
C MET A 1 -43.27 -27.75 1.05
N PRO A 2 -42.07 -27.93 1.63
CA PRO A 2 -40.86 -28.10 0.83
C PRO A 2 -41.05 -29.26 -0.16
N LYS A 3 -40.62 -29.08 -1.42
CA LYS A 3 -40.87 -30.02 -2.54
C LYS A 3 -40.55 -31.48 -2.22
N TYR A 4 -39.54 -31.71 -1.40
CA TYR A 4 -39.15 -33.03 -0.93
C TYR A 4 -40.23 -33.76 -0.09
N ILE A 5 -40.94 -33.04 0.78
CA ILE A 5 -42.02 -33.64 1.57
C ILE A 5 -43.14 -34.12 0.65
N SER A 6 -43.48 -33.36 -0.40
CA SER A 6 -44.45 -33.83 -1.40
C SER A 6 -43.93 -35.01 -2.23
N GLU A 7 -42.64 -35.06 -2.54
CA GLU A 7 -42.03 -36.18 -3.30
C GLU A 7 -42.04 -37.49 -2.49
N ILE A 8 -41.68 -37.47 -1.20
CA ILE A 8 -41.78 -38.67 -0.36
C ILE A 8 -43.24 -39.07 -0.15
N ILE A 9 -44.15 -38.12 0.10
CA ILE A 9 -45.57 -38.43 0.31
C ILE A 9 -46.18 -39.04 -0.94
N THR A 10 -45.85 -38.52 -2.13
CA THR A 10 -46.33 -39.08 -3.39
C THR A 10 -45.75 -40.47 -3.65
N LEU A 11 -44.46 -40.70 -3.37
CA LEU A 11 -43.86 -42.04 -3.44
C LEU A 11 -44.52 -43.02 -2.48
N PHE A 12 -44.78 -42.59 -1.24
CA PHE A 12 -45.50 -43.37 -0.23
C PHE A 12 -46.90 -43.76 -0.72
N LEU A 13 -47.69 -42.78 -1.16
CA LEU A 13 -49.06 -43.00 -1.65
C LEU A 13 -49.08 -43.86 -2.91
N LEU A 14 -48.14 -43.68 -3.83
CA LEU A 14 -48.05 -44.46 -5.07
C LEU A 14 -47.73 -45.93 -4.78
N MET A 15 -46.77 -46.20 -3.89
CA MET A 15 -46.42 -47.56 -3.46
C MET A 15 -47.57 -48.24 -2.70
N LEU A 16 -48.26 -47.48 -1.84
CA LEU A 16 -49.40 -47.98 -1.07
C LEU A 16 -50.60 -48.30 -1.97
N CYS A 17 -51.02 -47.36 -2.82
CA CYS A 17 -52.12 -47.55 -3.77
C CYS A 17 -51.82 -48.66 -4.78
N GLY A 18 -50.60 -48.70 -5.33
CA GLY A 18 -50.16 -49.77 -6.23
C GLY A 18 -50.18 -51.15 -5.55
N GLY A 19 -49.85 -51.21 -4.25
CA GLY A 19 -49.84 -52.44 -3.47
C GLY A 19 -51.24 -52.99 -3.26
N PHE A 20 -52.21 -52.12 -2.95
CA PHE A 20 -53.62 -52.51 -2.86
C PHE A 20 -54.20 -52.91 -4.22
N LEU A 21 -53.88 -52.16 -5.29
CA LEU A 21 -54.42 -52.43 -6.63
C LEU A 21 -53.93 -53.76 -7.21
N LEU A 22 -52.69 -54.14 -6.93
CA LEU A 22 -52.08 -55.39 -7.38
C LEU A 22 -52.22 -56.55 -6.36
N ALA A 23 -52.88 -56.32 -5.22
CA ALA A 23 -52.96 -57.25 -4.09
C ALA A 23 -51.58 -57.80 -3.64
N ASN A 24 -50.53 -56.97 -3.76
CA ASN A 24 -49.15 -57.37 -3.47
C ASN A 24 -48.73 -56.92 -2.07
N ASN A 25 -48.72 -57.86 -1.12
CA ASN A 25 -48.35 -57.62 0.27
C ASN A 25 -46.92 -57.08 0.43
N ILE A 26 -45.99 -57.45 -0.47
CA ILE A 26 -44.59 -56.98 -0.41
C ILE A 26 -44.54 -55.47 -0.66
N LEU A 27 -45.30 -54.98 -1.64
CA LEU A 27 -45.32 -53.55 -1.99
C LEU A 27 -45.92 -52.70 -0.85
N ILE A 28 -46.94 -53.23 -0.18
CA ILE A 28 -47.54 -52.61 1.01
C ILE A 28 -46.50 -52.50 2.14
N ILE A 29 -45.74 -53.56 2.40
CA ILE A 29 -44.67 -53.54 3.43
C ILE A 29 -43.56 -52.54 3.04
N VAL A 30 -43.15 -52.51 1.77
CA VAL A 30 -42.12 -51.57 1.29
C VAL A 30 -42.58 -50.11 1.38
N SER A 31 -43.88 -49.82 1.28
CA SER A 31 -44.43 -48.46 1.44
C SER A 31 -44.14 -47.86 2.83
N VAL A 32 -43.91 -48.70 3.85
CA VAL A 32 -43.55 -48.24 5.20
C VAL A 32 -42.20 -47.52 5.22
N ILE A 33 -41.27 -47.84 4.29
CA ILE A 33 -39.93 -47.25 4.26
C ILE A 33 -39.98 -45.72 4.01
N PRO A 34 -40.62 -45.21 2.93
CA PRO A 34 -40.85 -43.77 2.74
C PRO A 34 -41.54 -43.08 3.94
N LEU A 35 -42.52 -43.74 4.56
CA LEU A 35 -43.23 -43.20 5.73
C LEU A 35 -42.30 -43.05 6.94
N CYS A 36 -41.46 -44.06 7.22
CA CYS A 36 -40.45 -44.01 8.27
C CYS A 36 -39.42 -42.92 8.00
N LEU A 37 -38.96 -42.75 6.76
CA LEU A 37 -38.04 -41.67 6.38
C LEU A 37 -38.65 -40.28 6.61
N LEU A 38 -39.94 -40.12 6.35
CA LEU A 38 -40.66 -38.86 6.59
C LEU A 38 -40.80 -38.57 8.08
N ALA A 39 -41.21 -39.57 8.87
CA ALA A 39 -41.32 -39.45 10.33
C ALA A 39 -39.96 -39.13 10.98
N PHE A 40 -38.89 -39.81 10.54
CA PHE A 40 -37.53 -39.58 11.03
C PHE A 40 -36.99 -38.22 10.59
N GLY A 41 -37.27 -37.80 9.35
CA GLY A 41 -36.90 -36.49 8.83
C GLY A 41 -37.60 -35.34 9.55
N TYR A 42 -38.86 -35.51 9.95
CA TYR A 42 -39.58 -34.48 10.74
C TYR A 42 -38.93 -34.25 12.11
N TYR A 43 -38.42 -35.32 12.75
CA TYR A 43 -37.81 -35.24 14.07
C TYR A 43 -36.37 -34.68 14.02
N LEU A 44 -35.60 -35.05 12.98
CA LEU A 44 -34.21 -34.61 12.80
C LEU A 44 -34.13 -33.23 12.13
N LYS A 45 -34.20 -32.16 12.91
CA LYS A 45 -33.99 -30.81 12.37
C LYS A 45 -32.53 -30.59 11.96
N ALA A 46 -32.32 -29.91 10.84
CA ALA A 46 -31.00 -29.41 10.47
C ALA A 46 -30.50 -28.41 11.53
N SER A 47 -29.18 -28.33 11.71
CA SER A 47 -28.57 -27.39 12.65
C SER A 47 -28.84 -25.94 12.25
N ASN A 48 -29.42 -25.18 13.18
CA ASN A 48 -29.84 -23.80 12.96
C ASN A 48 -29.22 -22.82 13.99
N ASP A 49 -28.88 -23.31 15.18
CA ASP A 49 -28.26 -22.49 16.22
C ASP A 49 -26.73 -22.65 16.21
N VAL A 50 -26.08 -21.88 15.34
CA VAL A 50 -24.63 -21.84 15.15
C VAL A 50 -24.09 -20.51 15.68
N ILE A 51 -23.35 -20.57 16.80
CA ILE A 51 -22.70 -19.41 17.41
C ILE A 51 -21.23 -19.44 17.00
N ILE A 52 -20.77 -18.39 16.33
CA ILE A 52 -19.39 -18.25 15.87
C ILE A 52 -18.77 -17.07 16.61
N LYS A 53 -17.63 -17.27 17.25
CA LYS A 53 -16.82 -16.18 17.82
C LYS A 53 -15.49 -16.13 17.09
N LYS A 54 -15.27 -15.04 16.35
CA LYS A 54 -14.03 -14.76 15.64
C LYS A 54 -13.08 -13.95 16.51
N THR A 55 -11.83 -14.37 16.60
CA THR A 55 -10.75 -13.64 17.26
C THR A 55 -9.54 -13.60 16.35
N ILE A 56 -8.81 -12.48 16.42
CA ILE A 56 -7.64 -12.21 15.58
C ILE A 56 -6.45 -11.98 16.52
N SER A 57 -5.26 -12.44 16.14
CA SER A 57 -4.07 -12.26 16.98
C SER A 57 -3.66 -10.80 17.19
N LYS A 58 -3.79 -9.95 16.16
CA LYS A 58 -3.40 -8.54 16.16
C LYS A 58 -4.40 -7.66 15.40
N ASN A 59 -4.65 -6.45 15.91
CA ASN A 59 -5.46 -5.45 15.21
C ASN A 59 -4.67 -4.66 14.15
N ARG A 60 -3.34 -4.70 14.23
CA ARG A 60 -2.43 -4.00 13.32
C ARG A 60 -1.26 -4.90 12.93
N VAL A 61 -1.00 -4.99 11.64
CA VAL A 61 -0.03 -5.92 11.01
C VAL A 61 0.66 -5.21 9.85
N ALA A 62 1.92 -5.53 9.54
CA ALA A 62 2.59 -5.01 8.35
C ALA A 62 2.21 -5.80 7.09
N VAL A 63 2.39 -5.21 5.90
CA VAL A 63 2.31 -5.97 4.63
C VAL A 63 3.27 -7.16 4.69
N ASP A 64 2.81 -8.31 4.20
CA ASP A 64 3.47 -9.64 4.26
C ASP A 64 3.68 -10.23 5.67
N GLU A 65 3.22 -9.59 6.74
CA GLU A 65 3.24 -10.19 8.09
C GLU A 65 2.02 -11.12 8.28
N GLU A 66 2.26 -12.26 8.92
CA GLU A 66 1.23 -13.28 9.16
C GLU A 66 0.25 -12.86 10.26
N LEU A 67 -1.03 -13.12 10.00
CA LEU A 67 -2.13 -12.88 10.91
C LEU A 67 -2.88 -14.19 11.18
N GLU A 68 -2.90 -14.61 12.44
CA GLU A 68 -3.65 -15.77 12.88
C GLU A 68 -5.12 -15.38 13.14
N VAL A 69 -6.03 -16.16 12.55
CA VAL A 69 -7.47 -16.04 12.72
C VAL A 69 -7.99 -17.31 13.37
N ASN A 70 -8.67 -17.14 14.51
CA ASN A 70 -9.24 -18.21 15.29
C ASN A 70 -10.76 -18.05 15.36
N LEU A 71 -11.47 -19.12 15.01
CA LEU A 71 -12.93 -19.21 15.04
C LEU A 71 -13.32 -20.26 16.07
N LYS A 72 -13.99 -19.82 17.14
CA LYS A 72 -14.64 -20.71 18.10
C LYS A 72 -16.09 -20.91 17.66
N ILE A 73 -16.40 -22.13 17.25
CA ILE A 73 -17.71 -22.52 16.73
C ILE A 73 -18.39 -23.34 17.81
N ARG A 74 -19.62 -22.96 18.18
CA ARG A 74 -20.49 -23.71 19.07
C ARG A 74 -21.81 -23.95 18.37
N ILE A 75 -22.19 -25.21 18.22
CA ILE A 75 -23.45 -25.63 17.59
C ILE A 75 -24.31 -26.32 18.63
N ASN A 76 -25.41 -25.68 19.01
CA ASN A 76 -26.25 -26.18 20.11
C ASN A 76 -27.33 -27.16 19.63
N SER A 77 -27.90 -26.94 18.44
CA SER A 77 -29.12 -27.64 18.00
C SER A 77 -29.01 -28.27 16.60
N GLY A 78 -29.93 -29.19 16.31
CA GLY A 78 -30.05 -29.95 15.06
C GLY A 78 -29.12 -31.16 14.96
N VAL A 79 -29.16 -31.92 13.86
CA VAL A 79 -28.26 -33.04 13.61
C VAL A 79 -27.96 -33.07 12.11
N GLY A 80 -26.70 -33.29 11.75
CA GLY A 80 -26.28 -33.44 10.36
C GLY A 80 -24.97 -32.76 10.00
N PRO A 81 -24.60 -32.82 8.71
CA PRO A 81 -23.40 -32.18 8.20
C PRO A 81 -23.57 -30.66 8.13
N ILE A 82 -22.54 -29.95 8.58
CA ILE A 82 -22.46 -28.49 8.59
C ILE A 82 -21.13 -28.09 7.96
N GLU A 83 -21.20 -27.22 6.97
CA GLU A 83 -20.06 -26.61 6.32
C GLU A 83 -19.92 -25.16 6.81
N ILE A 84 -18.72 -24.77 7.21
CA ILE A 84 -18.43 -23.43 7.71
C ILE A 84 -17.27 -22.89 6.88
N CYS A 85 -17.44 -21.69 6.35
CA CYS A 85 -16.47 -21.02 5.51
C CYS A 85 -16.30 -19.57 5.96
N ASP A 86 -15.09 -19.21 6.37
CA ASP A 86 -14.78 -17.82 6.70
C ASP A 86 -14.32 -17.07 5.46
N VAL A 87 -15.00 -15.93 5.19
CA VAL A 87 -14.76 -15.17 3.96
C VAL A 87 -13.53 -14.30 4.15
N VAL A 88 -12.46 -14.69 3.47
CA VAL A 88 -11.20 -13.95 3.43
C VAL A 88 -11.26 -12.90 2.30
N PRO A 89 -10.94 -11.61 2.55
CA PRO A 89 -10.95 -10.60 1.50
C PRO A 89 -9.90 -10.88 0.40
N ALA A 90 -10.15 -10.43 -0.83
CA ALA A 90 -9.31 -10.72 -2.01
C ALA A 90 -7.83 -10.28 -1.93
N HIS A 91 -7.49 -9.40 -0.98
CA HIS A 91 -6.12 -8.92 -0.74
C HIS A 91 -5.36 -9.72 0.31
N PHE A 92 -5.98 -10.77 0.84
CA PHE A 92 -5.37 -11.69 1.78
C PHE A 92 -5.12 -13.02 1.08
N GLU A 93 -3.96 -13.59 1.33
CA GLU A 93 -3.58 -14.92 0.88
C GLU A 93 -3.57 -15.85 2.10
N LEU A 94 -4.14 -17.04 1.94
CA LEU A 94 -4.12 -18.10 2.96
C LEU A 94 -2.74 -18.75 2.95
N VAL A 95 -2.03 -18.70 4.09
CA VAL A 95 -0.66 -19.23 4.20
C VAL A 95 -0.68 -20.65 4.77
N SER A 96 -1.38 -20.84 5.88
CA SER A 96 -1.50 -22.15 6.54
C SER A 96 -2.88 -22.36 7.16
N GLY A 97 -3.26 -23.64 7.26
CA GLY A 97 -4.59 -24.04 7.70
C GLY A 97 -5.64 -23.90 6.59
N ASN A 98 -6.90 -24.12 6.96
CA ASN A 98 -8.03 -24.00 6.06
C ASN A 98 -9.04 -23.01 6.65
N ASN A 99 -9.52 -22.07 5.84
CA ASN A 99 -10.63 -21.19 6.21
C ASN A 99 -12.01 -21.86 6.02
N TYR A 100 -12.02 -23.17 5.73
CA TYR A 100 -13.19 -24.00 5.51
C TYR A 100 -13.11 -25.25 6.39
N CYS A 101 -14.23 -25.62 7.02
CA CYS A 101 -14.38 -26.90 7.68
C CYS A 101 -15.77 -27.51 7.43
N ALA A 102 -15.80 -28.85 7.31
CA ALA A 102 -17.03 -29.62 7.27
C ALA A 102 -17.08 -30.50 8.53
N LEU A 103 -18.15 -30.36 9.32
CA LEU A 103 -18.33 -31.01 10.60
C LEU A 103 -19.60 -31.84 10.60
N TRP A 104 -19.58 -32.97 11.30
CA TRP A 104 -20.79 -33.73 11.60
C TRP A 104 -21.28 -33.39 13.00
N LYS A 105 -22.49 -32.84 13.11
CA LYS A 105 -23.10 -32.54 14.40
C LYS A 105 -24.04 -33.67 14.84
N GLY A 106 -23.73 -34.27 15.98
CA GLY A 106 -24.55 -35.31 16.63
C GLY A 106 -25.68 -34.73 17.49
N PHE A 107 -26.20 -35.51 18.43
CA PHE A 107 -27.25 -35.05 19.33
C PHE A 107 -26.73 -34.07 20.39
N GLU A 108 -25.51 -34.26 20.86
CA GLU A 108 -24.85 -33.40 21.83
C GLU A 108 -24.36 -32.08 21.22
N PRO A 109 -24.21 -31.01 22.04
CA PRO A 109 -23.63 -29.75 21.58
C PRO A 109 -22.19 -29.96 21.12
N LEU A 110 -21.86 -29.41 19.94
CA LEU A 110 -20.53 -29.53 19.36
C LEU A 110 -19.74 -28.23 19.53
N GLU A 111 -18.55 -28.33 20.11
CA GLU A 111 -17.56 -27.25 20.14
C GLU A 111 -16.40 -27.58 19.21
N HIS A 112 -16.05 -26.66 18.33
CA HIS A 112 -14.93 -26.81 17.42
C HIS A 112 -14.15 -25.51 17.28
N CYS A 113 -12.82 -25.61 17.20
CA CYS A 113 -11.94 -24.48 16.96
C CYS A 113 -11.31 -24.62 15.58
N LEU A 114 -11.56 -23.65 14.70
CA LEU A 114 -10.90 -23.54 13.40
C LEU A 114 -9.86 -22.41 13.46
N SER A 115 -8.60 -22.73 13.22
CA SER A 115 -7.50 -21.78 13.20
C SER A 115 -6.81 -21.80 11.84
N TYR A 116 -6.58 -20.62 11.26
CA TYR A 116 -5.86 -20.48 10.00
C TYR A 116 -5.07 -19.17 9.98
N THR A 117 -4.07 -19.11 9.11
CA THR A 117 -3.19 -17.94 8.99
C THR A 117 -3.36 -17.29 7.61
N ILE A 118 -3.42 -15.97 7.62
CA ILE A 118 -3.51 -15.16 6.41
C ILE A 118 -2.43 -14.10 6.41
N LYS A 119 -1.92 -13.76 5.23
CA LYS A 119 -1.03 -12.61 5.02
C LYS A 119 -1.73 -11.59 4.13
N CYS A 120 -1.54 -10.30 4.41
CA CYS A 120 -2.08 -9.24 3.57
C CYS A 120 -1.00 -8.65 2.68
N THR A 121 -1.31 -8.50 1.39
CA THR A 121 -0.35 -8.05 0.38
C THR A 121 -0.41 -6.55 0.13
N THR A 122 -1.47 -5.89 0.58
CA THR A 122 -1.69 -4.45 0.34
C THR A 122 -2.01 -3.72 1.62
N SER A 123 -1.51 -2.51 1.76
CA SER A 123 -1.76 -1.68 2.94
C SER A 123 -3.15 -1.06 2.91
N GLY A 124 -3.70 -0.84 4.11
CA GLY A 124 -5.00 -0.23 4.30
C GLY A 124 -5.81 -0.86 5.43
N THR A 125 -7.05 -0.41 5.57
CA THR A 125 -7.98 -0.93 6.58
C THR A 125 -8.96 -1.92 5.96
N TYR A 126 -8.99 -3.14 6.50
CA TYR A 126 -9.81 -4.24 6.03
C TYR A 126 -10.81 -4.67 7.09
N LEU A 127 -12.03 -4.97 6.64
CA LEU A 127 -13.08 -5.51 7.50
C LEU A 127 -13.25 -7.00 7.21
N LEU A 128 -13.10 -7.83 8.23
CA LEU A 128 -13.36 -9.26 8.16
C LEU A 128 -14.85 -9.49 8.43
N LYS A 129 -15.67 -9.30 7.39
CA LYS A 129 -17.12 -9.06 7.51
C LYS A 129 -17.95 -10.25 7.96
N ALA A 130 -17.66 -11.45 7.47
CA ALA A 130 -18.63 -12.52 7.54
C ALA A 130 -17.99 -13.90 7.56
N THR A 131 -18.58 -14.78 8.39
CA THR A 131 -18.38 -16.22 8.33
C THR A 131 -19.70 -16.85 7.89
N LEU A 132 -19.64 -17.60 6.80
CA LEU A 132 -20.80 -18.28 6.22
C LEU A 132 -20.88 -19.68 6.80
N TRP A 133 -22.09 -20.15 7.06
CA TRP A 133 -22.34 -21.54 7.40
C TRP A 133 -23.49 -22.08 6.56
N LYS A 134 -23.41 -23.37 6.25
CA LYS A 134 -24.43 -24.11 5.53
C LYS A 134 -24.63 -25.46 6.21
N SER A 135 -25.84 -25.70 6.69
CA SER A 135 -26.25 -26.95 7.31
C SER A 135 -27.13 -27.71 6.34
N ARG A 136 -26.85 -29.00 6.14
CA ARG A 136 -27.69 -29.86 5.30
C ARG A 136 -28.40 -30.87 6.18
N HIS A 137 -29.67 -31.10 5.87
CA HIS A 137 -30.45 -32.12 6.55
C HIS A 137 -29.97 -33.52 6.13
N ILE A 138 -29.94 -34.48 7.06
CA ILE A 138 -29.44 -35.85 6.81
C ILE A 138 -30.32 -36.60 5.80
N VAL A 139 -31.63 -36.61 6.05
CA VAL A 139 -32.61 -37.32 5.21
C VAL A 139 -33.13 -36.45 4.08
N CYS A 140 -33.50 -35.21 4.37
CA CYS A 140 -34.11 -34.31 3.39
C CYS A 140 -33.06 -33.62 2.52
N ASN A 141 -33.33 -33.45 1.22
CA ASN A 141 -32.50 -32.61 0.35
C ASN A 141 -32.79 -31.11 0.58
N TYR A 142 -32.67 -30.69 1.83
CA TYR A 142 -32.89 -29.33 2.29
C TYR A 142 -31.62 -28.82 2.95
N TYR A 143 -31.30 -27.55 2.69
CA TYR A 143 -30.20 -26.87 3.32
C TYR A 143 -30.69 -25.59 4.00
N MET A 144 -30.04 -25.26 5.11
CA MET A 144 -30.14 -23.97 5.78
C MET A 144 -28.80 -23.29 5.64
N ASP A 145 -28.81 -22.02 5.27
CA ASP A 145 -27.65 -21.17 5.23
C ASP A 145 -27.82 -20.00 6.19
N GLY A 146 -26.69 -19.51 6.69
CA GLY A 146 -26.66 -18.33 7.53
C GLY A 146 -25.33 -17.62 7.43
N MET A 147 -25.37 -16.34 7.78
CA MET A 147 -24.19 -15.48 7.81
C MET A 147 -24.03 -14.93 9.22
N TYR A 148 -22.86 -15.16 9.81
CA TYR A 148 -22.47 -14.51 11.04
C TYR A 148 -21.67 -13.25 10.72
N GLY A 149 -22.23 -12.09 11.05
CA GLY A 149 -21.60 -10.79 10.85
C GLY A 149 -20.52 -10.53 11.90
N ASN A 150 -19.29 -10.31 11.44
CA ASN A 150 -18.15 -9.96 12.27
C ASN A 150 -17.77 -8.49 12.02
N ASN A 151 -17.66 -7.71 13.10
CA ASN A 151 -17.23 -6.30 13.04
C ASN A 151 -15.75 -6.13 13.39
N LEU A 152 -14.90 -7.02 12.88
CA LEU A 152 -13.46 -6.97 13.13
C LEU A 152 -12.73 -6.22 12.01
N SER A 153 -11.96 -5.21 12.40
CA SER A 153 -11.13 -4.43 11.49
C SER A 153 -9.64 -4.72 11.72
N VAL A 154 -8.91 -4.95 10.64
CA VAL A 154 -7.45 -5.09 10.65
C VAL A 154 -6.83 -3.91 9.91
N GLU A 155 -5.89 -3.23 10.56
CA GLU A 155 -5.08 -2.16 9.97
C GLU A 155 -3.76 -2.74 9.46
N VAL A 156 -3.58 -2.75 8.14
CA VAL A 156 -2.37 -3.25 7.48
C VAL A 156 -1.49 -2.06 7.11
N THR A 157 -0.31 -1.95 7.73
CA THR A 157 0.65 -0.88 7.44
C THR A 157 1.59 -1.28 6.31
N PRO A 158 1.97 -0.36 5.40
CA PRO A 158 2.98 -0.64 4.40
C PRO A 158 4.30 -1.07 5.05
N ARG A 159 5.01 -1.96 4.35
CA ARG A 159 6.32 -2.43 4.81
C ARG A 159 7.34 -1.30 4.82
N LEU A 160 8.15 -1.27 5.88
CA LEU A 160 9.29 -0.37 5.96
C LEU A 160 10.51 -1.01 5.28
N LEU A 161 10.92 -0.45 4.15
CA LEU A 161 12.13 -0.86 3.43
C LEU A 161 13.32 -0.21 4.13
N GLN A 162 14.07 -1.00 4.91
CA GLN A 162 15.22 -0.49 5.65
C GLN A 162 16.29 0.09 4.70
N LEU A 163 16.37 1.42 4.64
CA LEU A 163 17.40 2.16 3.92
C LEU A 163 18.70 2.15 4.76
N LYS A 164 19.44 1.03 4.72
CA LYS A 164 20.69 0.88 5.47
C LYS A 164 21.78 1.81 4.93
N LYS A 165 22.53 2.46 5.84
CA LYS A 165 23.86 3.02 5.52
C LYS A 165 24.80 1.86 5.22
N VAL A 166 25.37 1.84 4.02
CA VAL A 166 26.43 0.89 3.67
C VAL A 166 27.66 1.26 4.50
N ARG A 167 28.03 0.39 5.45
CA ARG A 167 29.29 0.54 6.20
C ARG A 167 30.47 0.27 5.25
N GLY A 168 31.44 1.18 5.21
CA GLY A 168 32.71 0.98 4.47
C GLY A 168 33.01 2.00 3.37
N MET A 169 32.03 2.81 2.93
CA MET A 169 32.28 3.97 2.07
C MET A 169 32.24 5.23 2.93
N THR A 170 33.41 5.75 3.27
CA THR A 170 33.57 6.95 4.08
C THR A 170 32.85 8.16 3.46
N ALA A 171 31.95 8.75 4.25
CA ALA A 171 31.44 10.13 4.16
C ALA A 171 30.33 10.52 3.17
N VAL A 172 29.67 9.62 2.43
CA VAL A 172 28.51 10.01 1.59
C VAL A 172 27.34 9.07 1.82
N SER A 173 26.22 9.57 2.34
CA SER A 173 24.96 8.83 2.26
C SER A 173 24.61 8.66 0.78
N SER A 174 24.49 7.41 0.32
CA SER A 174 24.14 7.13 -1.08
C SER A 174 22.74 7.61 -1.46
N VAL A 175 21.87 7.83 -0.48
CA VAL A 175 20.58 8.49 -0.72
C VAL A 175 20.84 9.99 -0.95
N PRO A 176 20.34 10.59 -2.04
CA PRO A 176 20.50 12.01 -2.30
C PRO A 176 19.99 12.81 -1.11
N LEU A 177 20.90 13.52 -0.44
CA LEU A 177 20.54 14.46 0.60
C LEU A 177 20.31 15.83 -0.01
N PRO A 178 19.35 16.61 0.49
CA PRO A 178 19.27 18.01 0.15
C PRO A 178 20.61 18.73 0.44
N GLU A 179 21.12 19.46 -0.54
CA GLU A 179 22.48 20.02 -0.52
C GLU A 179 22.68 21.12 0.53
N GLY A 180 21.61 21.71 1.05
CA GLY A 180 21.70 22.69 2.13
C GLY A 180 20.34 23.27 2.46
N ALA A 181 20.14 23.69 3.71
CA ALA A 181 18.99 24.50 4.05
C ALA A 181 19.32 25.96 3.77
N LEU A 182 18.64 26.58 2.81
CA LEU A 182 18.52 28.03 2.83
C LEU A 182 17.54 28.39 3.94
N ALA A 183 17.97 28.45 5.19
CA ALA A 183 17.21 29.24 6.15
C ALA A 183 17.47 30.70 5.80
N SER A 184 16.48 31.41 5.23
CA SER A 184 16.54 32.87 5.17
C SER A 184 16.44 33.48 6.58
N MET A 185 15.78 32.76 7.50
CA MET A 185 15.58 33.12 8.90
C MET A 185 15.90 31.92 9.80
N GLY A 186 16.61 32.17 10.89
CA GLY A 186 17.10 31.16 11.83
C GLY A 186 18.29 31.70 12.61
N MET A 187 18.69 31.02 13.69
CA MET A 187 19.92 31.35 14.40
C MET A 187 21.11 31.06 13.48
N THR A 188 22.06 31.99 13.41
CA THR A 188 23.33 31.77 12.69
C THR A 188 24.14 30.74 13.47
N THR A 189 24.53 29.65 12.82
CA THR A 189 25.48 28.68 13.37
C THR A 189 26.89 29.28 13.33
N GLN A 190 27.87 28.59 13.92
CA GLN A 190 29.28 28.98 13.86
C GLN A 190 29.96 28.49 12.57
N GLU A 191 29.25 27.77 11.70
CA GLU A 191 29.82 27.24 10.46
C GLU A 191 29.92 28.33 9.40
N PHE A 192 31.13 28.51 8.89
CA PHE A 192 31.44 29.52 7.89
C PHE A 192 30.86 29.11 6.53
N LYS A 193 30.05 30.00 5.91
CA LYS A 193 29.45 29.78 4.60
C LYS A 193 30.28 30.40 3.50
N GLU A 194 30.40 31.73 3.50
CA GLU A 194 31.16 32.49 2.51
C GLU A 194 31.56 33.88 3.02
N ILE A 195 32.49 34.53 2.32
CA ILE A 195 32.78 35.95 2.52
C ILE A 195 32.07 36.73 1.42
N ARG A 196 31.24 37.70 1.81
CA ARG A 196 30.57 38.62 0.87
C ARG A 196 30.88 40.07 1.19
N GLN A 197 30.53 40.97 0.25
CA GLN A 197 30.61 42.40 0.49
C GLN A 197 29.62 42.83 1.58
N TYR A 198 30.06 43.77 2.42
CA TYR A 198 29.22 44.43 3.41
C TYR A 198 28.08 45.18 2.72
N TYR A 199 26.86 44.99 3.20
CA TYR A 199 25.70 45.76 2.77
C TYR A 199 25.19 46.60 3.94
N SER A 200 24.66 47.79 3.65
CA SER A 200 24.07 48.65 4.67
C SER A 200 22.92 47.92 5.38
N GLY A 201 23.09 47.68 6.68
CA GLY A 201 22.16 46.87 7.49
C GLY A 201 22.83 45.64 8.13
N ASP A 202 24.00 45.24 7.65
CA ASP A 202 24.78 44.18 8.29
C ASP A 202 25.37 44.66 9.64
N PRO A 203 25.36 43.81 10.69
CA PRO A 203 25.93 44.16 11.97
C PRO A 203 27.45 44.31 11.85
N PHE A 204 28.03 45.40 12.37
CA PHE A 204 29.47 45.66 12.33
C PHE A 204 30.34 44.53 12.90
N LYS A 205 29.81 43.74 13.85
CA LYS A 205 30.51 42.58 14.43
C LYS A 205 30.76 41.45 13.42
N SER A 206 30.02 41.41 12.31
CA SER A 206 30.16 40.40 11.27
C SER A 206 31.27 40.72 10.25
N ILE A 207 31.81 41.95 10.28
CA ILE A 207 32.91 42.37 9.40
C ILE A 207 34.17 41.57 9.74
N ASN A 208 34.74 40.91 8.73
CA ASN A 208 36.03 40.26 8.86
C ASN A 208 37.14 41.29 8.66
N TRP A 209 37.53 41.97 9.74
CA TRP A 209 38.55 43.02 9.69
C TRP A 209 39.91 42.53 9.18
N LYS A 210 40.25 41.26 9.41
CA LYS A 210 41.52 40.66 8.96
C LYS A 210 41.57 40.47 7.44
N VAL A 211 40.45 40.07 6.83
CA VAL A 211 40.38 39.94 5.36
C VAL A 211 40.20 41.32 4.73
N THR A 212 39.40 42.19 5.35
CA THR A 212 39.17 43.56 4.90
C THR A 212 40.48 44.35 4.83
N SER A 213 41.34 44.28 5.84
CA SER A 213 42.64 44.99 5.84
C SER A 213 43.59 44.49 4.74
N ARG A 214 43.60 43.18 4.46
CA ARG A 214 44.38 42.60 3.36
C ARG A 214 43.85 43.03 1.98
N ASN A 215 42.54 43.14 1.84
CA ASN A 215 41.91 43.60 0.59
C ASN A 215 42.15 45.09 0.35
N LEU A 216 42.17 45.90 1.41
CA LEU A 216 42.49 47.32 1.34
C LEU A 216 43.90 47.56 0.79
N LEU A 217 44.87 46.77 1.23
CA LEU A 217 46.26 46.80 0.73
C LEU A 217 46.38 46.41 -0.75
N ARG A 218 45.36 45.74 -1.33
CA ARG A 218 45.31 45.31 -2.73
C ARG A 218 44.42 46.20 -3.61
N GLY A 219 43.96 47.34 -3.09
CA GLY A 219 43.15 48.32 -3.83
C GLY A 219 41.64 48.12 -3.77
N ASN A 220 41.14 47.14 -3.00
CA ASN A 220 39.70 46.95 -2.78
C ASN A 220 39.23 47.74 -1.55
N ILE A 221 38.32 48.70 -1.75
CA ILE A 221 37.91 49.68 -0.73
C ILE A 221 36.74 49.18 0.14
N TRP A 222 36.02 48.15 -0.31
CA TRP A 222 34.77 47.73 0.34
C TRP A 222 35.00 46.71 1.48
N PRO A 223 34.40 46.91 2.67
CA PRO A 223 34.46 45.95 3.76
C PRO A 223 33.83 44.61 3.38
N VAL A 224 34.39 43.52 3.92
CA VAL A 224 33.86 42.18 3.71
C VAL A 224 33.36 41.56 5.02
N VAL A 225 32.28 40.80 4.91
CA VAL A 225 31.55 40.19 6.02
C VAL A 225 31.66 38.68 5.94
N ASN A 226 31.86 38.03 7.09
CA ASN A 226 31.71 36.58 7.19
C ASN A 226 30.21 36.25 7.25
N GLU A 227 29.72 35.55 6.23
CA GLU A 227 28.40 34.94 6.27
C GLU A 227 28.52 33.54 6.88
N PHE A 228 27.75 33.29 7.93
CA PHE A 228 27.66 31.99 8.57
C PHE A 228 26.40 31.26 8.10
N GLU A 229 26.43 29.93 8.12
CA GLU A 229 25.23 29.14 7.82
C GLU A 229 24.12 29.46 8.82
N LYS A 230 22.89 29.57 8.35
CA LYS A 230 21.71 29.70 9.20
C LYS A 230 21.15 28.32 9.48
N GLU A 231 20.77 28.06 10.73
CA GLU A 231 20.15 26.80 11.12
C GLU A 231 18.77 26.67 10.46
N GLY A 232 18.73 25.95 9.34
CA GLY A 232 17.52 25.61 8.62
C GLY A 232 17.37 24.10 8.51
N LYS A 233 16.15 23.60 8.67
CA LYS A 233 15.89 22.20 8.33
C LYS A 233 15.85 22.06 6.82
N LYS A 234 16.66 21.16 6.30
CA LYS A 234 16.61 20.77 4.89
C LYS A 234 15.22 20.24 4.56
N THR A 235 14.66 20.61 3.42
CA THR A 235 13.29 20.23 3.06
C THR A 235 13.27 19.21 1.95
N VAL A 236 12.41 18.21 2.08
CA VAL A 236 12.20 17.16 1.09
C VAL A 236 10.73 17.12 0.75
N TRP A 237 10.42 17.12 -0.53
CA TRP A 237 9.07 17.10 -1.06
C TRP A 237 8.88 15.83 -1.86
N ILE A 238 8.04 14.95 -1.36
CA ILE A 238 7.74 13.68 -2.00
C ILE A 238 6.41 13.80 -2.74
N PHE A 239 6.46 13.63 -4.05
CA PHE A 239 5.31 13.57 -4.94
C PHE A 239 5.05 12.12 -5.32
N LEU A 240 3.85 11.61 -5.00
CA LEU A 240 3.44 10.26 -5.34
C LEU A 240 2.39 10.28 -6.46
N ASP A 241 2.70 9.57 -7.53
CA ASP A 241 1.74 9.31 -8.59
C ASP A 241 0.65 8.37 -8.08
N THR A 242 -0.62 8.77 -8.27
CA THR A 242 -1.80 7.95 -7.96
C THR A 242 -2.72 7.78 -9.17
N SER A 243 -2.19 8.05 -10.37
CA SER A 243 -2.86 7.83 -11.65
C SER A 243 -3.10 6.34 -11.93
N ARG A 244 -3.88 6.08 -13.00
CA ARG A 244 -4.19 4.71 -13.43
C ARG A 244 -2.95 3.90 -13.85
N ILE A 245 -1.85 4.57 -14.23
CA ILE A 245 -0.60 3.91 -14.67
C ILE A 245 0.04 3.12 -13.52
N MET A 246 -0.22 3.55 -12.28
CA MET A 246 0.26 2.90 -11.06
C MET A 246 -0.53 1.64 -10.70
N ALA A 247 -1.73 1.44 -11.24
CA ALA A 247 -2.58 0.27 -10.96
C ALA A 247 -2.17 -0.97 -11.76
N PHE A 248 -0.88 -1.15 -11.99
CA PHE A 248 -0.34 -2.27 -12.77
C PHE A 248 0.28 -3.31 -11.85
N GLY A 249 -0.03 -4.56 -12.13
CA GLY A 249 0.28 -5.68 -11.25
C GLY A 249 -0.96 -6.52 -10.95
N SER A 250 -0.78 -7.56 -10.15
CA SER A 250 -1.85 -8.37 -9.61
C SER A 250 -2.39 -7.78 -8.29
N ASN A 251 -3.43 -8.40 -7.72
CA ASN A 251 -3.89 -8.05 -6.36
C ASN A 251 -2.83 -8.33 -5.28
N ILE A 252 -1.85 -9.19 -5.59
CA ILE A 252 -0.78 -9.61 -4.69
C ILE A 252 0.44 -8.72 -4.87
N LYS A 253 0.88 -8.48 -6.11
CA LYS A 253 2.06 -7.66 -6.42
C LYS A 253 1.67 -6.49 -7.31
N ASN A 254 1.72 -5.29 -6.76
CA ASN A 254 1.26 -4.08 -7.45
C ASN A 254 2.28 -2.95 -7.31
N VAL A 255 2.54 -2.25 -8.42
CA VAL A 255 3.39 -1.04 -8.45
C VAL A 255 2.94 0.01 -7.43
N LYS A 256 1.61 0.15 -7.24
CA LYS A 256 1.06 1.10 -6.27
C LYS A 256 1.41 0.76 -4.82
N GLU A 257 1.48 -0.52 -4.46
CA GLU A 257 1.87 -0.88 -3.09
C GLU A 257 3.35 -0.57 -2.86
N TYR A 258 4.20 -0.98 -3.80
CA TYR A 258 5.63 -0.65 -3.75
C TYR A 258 5.90 0.86 -3.73
N SER A 259 5.07 1.66 -4.39
CA SER A 259 5.20 3.13 -4.33
C SER A 259 4.84 3.68 -2.96
N ILE A 260 3.82 3.14 -2.30
CA ILE A 260 3.46 3.48 -0.93
C ILE A 260 4.60 3.09 0.03
N GLU A 261 5.16 1.89 -0.09
CA GLU A 261 6.31 1.42 0.70
C GLU A 261 7.54 2.29 0.49
N ALA A 262 7.84 2.68 -0.76
CA ALA A 262 8.94 3.57 -1.07
C ALA A 262 8.77 4.95 -0.44
N VAL A 263 7.58 5.55 -0.56
CA VAL A 263 7.29 6.85 0.06
C VAL A 263 7.39 6.76 1.58
N TYR A 264 6.85 5.71 2.19
CA TYR A 264 6.91 5.52 3.64
C TYR A 264 8.36 5.41 4.12
N SER A 265 9.16 4.60 3.42
CA SER A 265 10.58 4.35 3.74
C SER A 265 11.45 5.58 3.51
N LEU A 266 11.24 6.32 2.41
CA LEU A 266 11.93 7.58 2.15
C LEU A 266 11.56 8.63 3.20
N SER A 267 10.26 8.73 3.56
CA SER A 267 9.81 9.66 4.59
C SER A 267 10.46 9.36 5.93
N GLU A 268 10.53 8.09 6.34
CA GLU A 268 11.21 7.69 7.57
C GLU A 268 12.70 8.05 7.53
N PHE A 269 13.38 7.72 6.42
CA PHE A 269 14.79 8.02 6.24
C PHE A 269 15.09 9.52 6.34
N TYR A 270 14.37 10.37 5.61
CA TYR A 270 14.62 11.82 5.62
C TYR A 270 14.24 12.46 6.96
N LEU A 271 13.14 12.03 7.59
CA LEU A 271 12.76 12.51 8.93
C LEU A 271 13.79 12.10 9.99
N GLY A 272 14.41 10.92 9.85
CA GLY A 272 15.51 10.46 10.69
C GLY A 272 16.82 11.22 10.48
N HIS A 273 17.01 11.86 9.32
CA HIS A 273 18.16 12.69 8.98
C HIS A 273 17.89 14.19 9.17
N ASN A 274 17.06 14.56 10.15
CA ASN A 274 16.72 15.95 10.49
C ASN A 274 16.16 16.79 9.32
N CYS A 275 15.62 16.15 8.29
CA CYS A 275 14.93 16.85 7.21
C CYS A 275 13.45 17.04 7.56
N SER A 276 12.87 18.12 7.05
CA SER A 276 11.42 18.32 7.05
C SER A 276 10.83 17.72 5.77
N VAL A 277 9.83 16.86 5.91
CA VAL A 277 9.20 16.15 4.77
C VAL A 277 7.82 16.72 4.52
N ALA A 278 7.56 17.12 3.28
CA ALA A 278 6.24 17.39 2.73
C ALA A 278 5.84 16.24 1.79
N PHE A 279 4.55 15.94 1.73
CA PHE A 279 4.02 14.86 0.90
C PHE A 279 2.83 15.36 0.08
N HIS A 280 2.81 15.07 -1.22
CA HIS A 280 1.68 15.40 -2.07
C HIS A 280 1.44 14.31 -3.12
N THR A 281 0.17 14.00 -3.40
CA THR A 281 -0.21 13.06 -4.47
C THR A 281 -0.71 13.81 -5.71
N TYR A 282 -0.55 13.20 -6.89
CA TYR A 282 -1.04 13.73 -8.16
C TYR A 282 -1.64 12.63 -9.04
N GLY A 283 -2.33 13.02 -10.12
CA GLY A 283 -2.91 12.11 -11.13
C GLY A 283 -4.19 11.37 -10.71
N GLY A 284 -4.46 11.23 -9.41
CA GLY A 284 -5.61 10.53 -8.85
C GLY A 284 -6.14 11.20 -7.59
N SER A 285 -5.79 10.67 -6.43
CA SER A 285 -6.14 11.27 -5.14
C SER A 285 -5.39 12.60 -4.95
N ASN A 286 -6.03 13.57 -4.29
CA ASN A 286 -5.44 14.88 -4.02
C ASN A 286 -5.19 15.03 -2.52
N VAL A 287 -4.16 14.35 -2.02
CA VAL A 287 -3.70 14.40 -0.63
C VAL A 287 -2.48 15.31 -0.53
N PHE A 288 -2.54 16.33 0.32
CA PHE A 288 -1.44 17.25 0.59
C PHE A 288 -1.14 17.28 2.09
N ILE A 289 0.13 17.11 2.44
CA ILE A 289 0.66 17.23 3.79
C ILE A 289 1.80 18.23 3.75
N LYS A 290 1.61 19.35 4.44
CA LYS A 290 2.63 20.40 4.60
C LYS A 290 3.90 19.87 5.26
N GLN A 291 5.01 20.56 5.02
CA GLN A 291 6.31 20.23 5.62
C GLN A 291 6.22 20.13 7.15
N GLY A 292 6.80 19.08 7.70
CA GLY A 292 6.92 18.86 9.14
C GLY A 292 8.12 17.97 9.45
N SER A 293 8.47 17.83 10.72
CA SER A 293 9.61 17.02 11.17
C SER A 293 9.21 15.99 12.23
N GLY A 294 10.09 15.02 12.46
CA GLY A 294 9.96 14.03 13.53
C GLY A 294 8.88 12.96 13.31
N LYS A 295 8.69 12.10 14.30
CA LYS A 295 7.81 10.93 14.21
C LYS A 295 6.34 11.28 13.98
N GLN A 296 5.87 12.41 14.52
CA GLN A 296 4.50 12.88 14.30
C GLN A 296 4.21 13.13 12.82
N GLN A 297 5.18 13.67 12.07
CA GLN A 297 5.04 13.85 10.63
C GLN A 297 4.97 12.51 9.90
N LEU A 298 5.81 11.55 10.30
CA LEU A 298 5.78 10.20 9.73
C LEU A 298 4.41 9.54 9.91
N TYR A 299 3.81 9.64 11.10
CA TYR A 299 2.47 9.08 11.35
C TYR A 299 1.37 9.77 10.54
N LYS A 300 1.47 11.08 10.31
CA LYS A 300 0.55 11.81 9.42
C LYS A 300 0.65 11.29 7.99
N ILE A 301 1.87 11.14 7.48
CA ILE A 301 2.12 10.59 6.13
C ILE A 301 1.59 9.16 6.04
N LEU A 302 1.93 8.29 7.00
CA LEU A 302 1.48 6.90 7.05
C LEU A 302 -0.05 6.78 7.06
N ARG A 303 -0.74 7.59 7.88
CA ARG A 303 -2.20 7.58 7.94
C ARG A 303 -2.84 7.94 6.61
N GLU A 304 -2.29 8.91 5.91
CA GLU A 304 -2.77 9.28 4.58
C GLU A 304 -2.43 8.23 3.53
N LEU A 305 -1.22 7.65 3.56
CA LEU A 305 -0.83 6.55 2.68
C LEU A 305 -1.79 5.35 2.78
N MET A 306 -2.18 4.95 4.00
CA MET A 306 -3.14 3.85 4.23
C MET A 306 -4.56 4.15 3.70
N LYS A 307 -4.90 5.42 3.49
CA LYS A 307 -6.17 5.82 2.85
C LYS A 307 -6.10 5.79 1.33
N ILE A 308 -4.90 5.72 0.74
CA ILE A 308 -4.71 5.61 -0.70
C ILE A 308 -5.06 4.17 -1.12
N LYS A 309 -6.33 3.82 -1.00
CA LYS A 309 -6.85 2.51 -1.40
C LYS A 309 -6.76 2.33 -2.91
N TYR A 310 -6.86 1.08 -3.34
CA TYR A 310 -7.30 0.74 -4.68
C TYR A 310 -8.68 1.38 -4.88
N SER A 311 -8.73 2.63 -5.36
CA SER A 311 -9.96 3.17 -5.89
C SER A 311 -10.27 2.33 -7.12
N SER A 312 -11.11 1.31 -6.92
CA SER A 312 -11.77 0.63 -8.02
C SER A 312 -12.36 1.71 -8.94
N PRO A 313 -12.20 1.60 -10.27
CA PRO A 313 -12.58 2.64 -11.22
C PRO A 313 -14.02 3.15 -11.08
N ALA A 314 -14.90 2.43 -10.38
CA ALA A 314 -16.30 2.79 -10.16
C ALA A 314 -16.58 3.76 -8.99
N VAL A 315 -15.66 3.99 -8.05
CA VAL A 315 -15.96 4.73 -6.79
C VAL A 315 -15.35 6.14 -6.75
N LEU A 316 -14.53 6.52 -7.74
CA LEU A 316 -14.10 7.91 -7.87
C LEU A 316 -15.23 8.72 -8.49
N SER A 317 -15.83 9.58 -7.67
CA SER A 317 -16.80 10.59 -8.09
C SER A 317 -16.28 11.31 -9.36
N PRO A 318 -17.05 11.34 -10.46
CA PRO A 318 -16.59 11.83 -11.77
C PRO A 318 -16.25 13.33 -11.84
N LYS A 319 -16.36 14.05 -10.72
CA LYS A 319 -16.18 15.51 -10.63
C LYS A 319 -14.82 15.98 -10.10
N MET A 320 -13.91 15.09 -9.71
CA MET A 320 -12.61 15.54 -9.21
C MET A 320 -11.63 15.79 -10.35
N HIS A 321 -11.30 17.07 -10.59
CA HIS A 321 -10.25 17.45 -11.54
C HIS A 321 -8.93 16.80 -11.11
N LYS A 322 -8.43 15.86 -11.90
CA LYS A 322 -7.14 15.21 -11.67
C LYS A 322 -6.05 16.26 -11.92
N LYS A 323 -5.29 16.60 -10.90
CA LYS A 323 -4.15 17.52 -11.03
C LYS A 323 -2.94 16.77 -11.58
N ASN A 324 -2.36 17.29 -12.66
CA ASN A 324 -1.12 16.78 -13.21
C ASN A 324 0.07 17.19 -12.34
N LEU A 325 1.21 16.50 -12.47
CA LEU A 325 2.43 16.82 -11.70
C LEU A 325 2.79 18.31 -11.74
N LYS A 326 2.74 18.92 -12.93
CA LYS A 326 2.97 20.36 -13.13
C LYS A 326 2.05 21.24 -12.26
N GLU A 327 0.76 20.96 -12.28
CA GLU A 327 -0.25 21.75 -11.58
C GLU A 327 -0.12 21.59 -10.06
N THR A 328 0.14 20.36 -9.63
CA THR A 328 0.42 20.00 -8.23
C THR A 328 1.61 20.81 -7.70
N VAL A 329 2.75 20.79 -8.40
CA VAL A 329 3.94 21.58 -8.03
C VAL A 329 3.63 23.08 -8.02
N TYR A 330 2.95 23.58 -9.05
CA TYR A 330 2.61 25.00 -9.15
C TYR A 330 1.67 25.47 -8.02
N SER A 331 0.76 24.60 -7.57
CA SER A 331 -0.13 24.89 -6.44
C SER A 331 0.61 25.00 -5.10
N CYS A 332 1.80 24.39 -5.00
CA CYS A 332 2.64 24.44 -3.81
C CYS A 332 3.71 25.55 -3.84
N ARG A 333 3.73 26.41 -4.87
CA ARG A 333 4.79 27.42 -5.10
C ARG A 333 5.04 28.34 -3.91
N GLU A 334 4.00 28.67 -3.14
CA GLU A 334 4.09 29.54 -1.96
C GLU A 334 4.94 28.92 -0.86
N PHE A 335 4.92 27.59 -0.74
CA PHE A 335 5.73 26.88 0.25
C PHE A 335 7.19 26.72 -0.18
N PHE A 336 7.55 27.02 -1.43
CA PHE A 336 8.94 26.89 -1.90
C PHE A 336 9.75 28.17 -1.69
N VAL A 337 9.10 29.29 -1.39
CA VAL A 337 9.77 30.60 -1.27
C VAL A 337 10.80 30.55 -0.15
N GLY A 338 12.05 30.90 -0.48
CA GLY A 338 13.16 30.92 0.47
C GLY A 338 13.69 29.55 0.87
N LEU A 339 13.23 28.45 0.25
CA LEU A 339 13.71 27.10 0.50
C LEU A 339 14.49 26.54 -0.70
N ARG A 340 15.30 25.51 -0.45
CA ARG A 340 15.89 24.64 -1.48
C ARG A 340 15.41 23.21 -1.24
N PRO A 341 14.21 22.86 -1.72
CA PRO A 341 13.68 21.54 -1.51
C PRO A 341 14.40 20.52 -2.39
N LEU A 342 14.65 19.33 -1.86
CA LEU A 342 14.86 18.14 -2.67
C LEU A 342 13.48 17.64 -3.12
N PHE A 343 13.25 17.62 -4.43
CA PHE A 343 12.02 17.03 -4.98
C PHE A 343 12.23 15.56 -5.27
N ILE A 344 11.33 14.71 -4.79
CA ILE A 344 11.32 13.28 -5.06
C ILE A 344 9.99 12.94 -5.71
N VAL A 345 10.04 12.36 -6.91
CA VAL A 345 8.86 11.89 -7.64
C VAL A 345 8.88 10.37 -7.63
N VAL A 346 7.85 9.75 -7.04
CA VAL A 346 7.65 8.31 -7.06
C VAL A 346 6.54 8.00 -8.04
N THR A 347 6.88 7.35 -9.15
CA THR A 347 5.95 7.06 -10.25
C THR A 347 6.39 5.80 -11.00
N ARG A 348 5.53 5.34 -11.91
CA ARG A 348 5.89 4.39 -12.96
C ARG A 348 5.99 5.16 -14.27
N PHE A 349 7.17 5.19 -14.85
CA PHE A 349 7.39 5.79 -16.16
C PHE A 349 6.88 4.89 -17.28
N CYS A 350 6.16 5.48 -18.21
CA CYS A 350 5.64 4.88 -19.44
C CYS A 350 5.71 5.91 -20.58
N THR A 351 5.58 5.46 -21.82
CA THR A 351 5.43 6.34 -23.00
C THR A 351 4.35 7.41 -22.80
N ASN A 352 3.23 7.03 -22.18
CA ASN A 352 2.04 7.87 -22.09
C ASN A 352 2.16 9.03 -21.08
N ASN A 353 3.06 8.94 -20.09
CA ASN A 353 3.26 10.01 -19.09
C ASN A 353 4.57 10.77 -19.28
N TYR A 354 5.26 10.57 -20.40
CA TYR A 354 6.50 11.28 -20.72
C TYR A 354 6.35 12.80 -20.62
N ASP A 355 5.35 13.36 -21.31
CA ASP A 355 5.13 14.82 -21.36
C ASP A 355 4.77 15.39 -19.99
N GLU A 356 4.00 14.66 -19.19
CA GLU A 356 3.60 15.08 -17.86
C GLU A 356 4.82 15.18 -16.92
N ILE A 357 5.65 14.13 -16.92
CA ILE A 357 6.86 14.06 -16.08
C ILE A 357 7.87 15.11 -16.53
N LEU A 358 8.10 15.26 -17.84
CA LEU A 358 9.02 16.26 -18.38
C LEU A 358 8.59 17.69 -18.00
N LYS A 359 7.30 18.02 -18.17
CA LYS A 359 6.75 19.33 -17.78
C LYS A 359 6.85 19.57 -16.27
N GLY A 360 6.63 18.54 -15.46
CA GLY A 360 6.78 18.61 -14.00
C GLY A 360 8.22 18.90 -13.58
N ILE A 361 9.19 18.16 -14.14
CA ILE A 361 10.63 18.32 -13.85
C ILE A 361 11.12 19.70 -14.29
N ASN A 362 10.68 20.19 -15.46
CA ASN A 362 11.03 21.53 -15.95
C ASN A 362 10.51 22.67 -15.06
N ILE A 363 9.46 22.43 -14.28
CA ILE A 363 8.96 23.42 -13.31
C ILE A 363 9.68 23.27 -11.98
N MET A 364 9.90 22.05 -11.52
CA MET A 364 10.70 21.76 -10.32
C MET A 364 12.12 22.30 -10.44
N SER A 365 12.73 22.27 -11.62
CA SER A 365 14.09 22.77 -11.86
C SER A 365 14.19 24.28 -11.58
N LYS A 366 13.12 25.05 -11.83
CA LYS A 366 13.08 26.50 -11.54
C LYS A 366 13.27 26.82 -10.06
N TYR A 367 12.90 25.90 -9.17
CA TYR A 367 13.00 26.09 -7.72
C TYR A 367 14.25 25.43 -7.11
N THR A 368 14.96 24.59 -7.87
CA THR A 368 16.09 23.78 -7.36
C THR A 368 17.43 24.10 -7.99
N THR A 369 17.46 24.81 -9.12
CA THR A 369 18.72 25.09 -9.82
C THR A 369 19.54 26.17 -9.11
N LEU A 370 20.77 25.84 -8.70
CA LEU A 370 21.70 26.72 -7.99
C LEU A 370 22.46 27.67 -8.92
N ARG A 371 22.98 27.15 -10.04
CA ARG A 371 23.82 27.85 -11.03
C ARG A 371 23.63 27.19 -12.40
N LYS A 372 23.86 27.95 -13.49
CA LYS A 372 23.94 27.39 -14.85
C LYS A 372 24.97 26.26 -14.88
N GLY A 373 24.54 25.02 -15.16
CA GLY A 373 25.40 23.84 -15.28
C GLY A 373 25.34 22.82 -14.14
N TYR A 374 24.70 23.14 -13.00
CA TYR A 374 24.48 22.15 -11.93
C TYR A 374 23.20 21.34 -12.17
N ARG A 375 23.22 20.04 -11.85
CA ARG A 375 22.01 19.21 -11.91
C ARG A 375 21.03 19.66 -10.83
N PRO A 376 19.73 19.83 -11.16
CA PRO A 376 18.74 20.23 -10.16
C PRO A 376 18.54 19.11 -9.13
N SER A 377 18.20 19.49 -7.90
CA SER A 377 17.96 18.58 -6.76
C SER A 377 16.60 17.89 -6.90
N ILE A 378 16.46 17.07 -7.94
CA ILE A 378 15.26 16.34 -8.32
C ILE A 378 15.64 14.87 -8.45
N VAL A 379 14.89 14.01 -7.77
CA VAL A 379 15.01 12.56 -7.81
C VAL A 379 13.73 11.99 -8.38
N VAL A 380 13.84 11.11 -9.37
CA VAL A 380 12.70 10.35 -9.90
C VAL A 380 12.95 8.88 -9.59
N VAL A 381 12.10 8.32 -8.74
CA VAL A 381 12.03 6.88 -8.46
C VAL A 381 11.02 6.28 -9.41
N ASN A 382 11.53 5.68 -10.49
CA ASN A 382 10.76 4.93 -11.47
C ASN A 382 10.61 3.47 -11.01
N ILE A 383 9.38 3.07 -10.69
CA ILE A 383 9.09 1.69 -10.33
C ILE A 383 8.86 0.88 -11.59
N MET A 384 9.77 -0.06 -11.85
CA MET A 384 9.71 -0.96 -12.99
C MET A 384 8.65 -2.04 -12.74
N GLY A 385 7.48 -1.83 -13.32
CA GLY A 385 6.31 -2.68 -13.08
C GLY A 385 6.13 -3.85 -14.03
N TYR A 386 6.72 -3.85 -15.22
CA TYR A 386 6.38 -4.83 -16.27
C TYR A 386 6.71 -6.27 -15.86
N GLY A 387 7.82 -6.48 -15.14
CA GLY A 387 8.17 -7.79 -14.60
C GLY A 387 7.28 -8.29 -13.44
N LEU A 388 6.35 -7.48 -12.90
CA LEU A 388 5.46 -7.91 -11.81
C LEU A 388 4.37 -8.89 -12.26
N MET A 389 3.98 -8.83 -13.54
CA MET A 389 2.91 -9.65 -14.10
C MET A 389 3.44 -10.79 -14.98
N ALA A 390 4.76 -10.89 -15.16
CA ALA A 390 5.36 -11.91 -15.99
C ALA A 390 5.43 -13.24 -15.22
N GLU A 391 4.72 -14.25 -15.72
CA GLU A 391 4.76 -15.62 -15.21
C GLU A 391 5.59 -16.51 -16.14
N ASN A 392 5.50 -16.25 -17.45
CA ASN A 392 6.17 -17.04 -18.48
C ASN A 392 7.50 -16.42 -18.96
N GLN A 393 8.36 -17.25 -19.55
CA GLN A 393 9.64 -16.78 -20.14
C GLN A 393 9.41 -15.75 -21.26
N TYR A 394 8.40 -15.95 -22.11
CA TYR A 394 8.05 -15.00 -23.18
C TYR A 394 7.57 -13.65 -22.63
N GLU A 395 6.78 -13.66 -21.57
CA GLU A 395 6.31 -12.44 -20.89
C GLU A 395 7.46 -11.71 -20.22
N THR A 396 8.40 -12.45 -19.65
CA THR A 396 9.63 -11.89 -19.07
C THR A 396 10.47 -11.21 -20.15
N LEU A 397 10.63 -11.84 -21.33
CA LEU A 397 11.30 -11.22 -22.48
C LEU A 397 10.58 -9.95 -22.94
N ALA A 398 9.25 -10.00 -23.09
CA ALA A 398 8.46 -8.83 -23.45
C ALA A 398 8.59 -7.70 -22.42
N SER A 399 8.60 -8.02 -21.12
CA SER A 399 8.83 -7.03 -20.06
C SER A 399 10.19 -6.36 -20.18
N ASN A 400 11.24 -7.12 -20.48
CA ASN A 400 12.60 -6.60 -20.65
C ASN A 400 12.68 -5.67 -21.88
N VAL A 401 11.98 -6.00 -22.97
CA VAL A 401 11.91 -5.16 -24.17
C VAL A 401 11.20 -3.83 -23.85
N LEU A 402 10.05 -3.87 -23.17
CA LEU A 402 9.32 -2.66 -22.77
C LEU A 402 10.14 -1.78 -21.81
N GLU A 403 10.85 -2.39 -20.87
CA GLU A 403 11.76 -1.69 -19.96
C GLU A 403 12.94 -1.04 -20.73
N ALA A 404 13.50 -1.74 -21.73
CA ALA A 404 14.53 -1.18 -22.59
C ALA A 404 14.03 0.01 -23.43
N MET A 405 12.81 -0.08 -24.00
CA MET A 405 12.18 1.03 -24.72
C MET A 405 11.99 2.24 -23.81
N ASN A 406 11.46 2.04 -22.60
CA ASN A 406 11.29 3.11 -21.62
C ASN A 406 12.62 3.75 -21.21
N ARG A 407 13.71 2.98 -21.15
CA ARG A 407 15.05 3.52 -20.91
C ARG A 407 15.52 4.46 -22.02
N VAL A 408 15.21 4.16 -23.28
CA VAL A 408 15.52 5.02 -24.42
C VAL A 408 14.70 6.32 -24.35
N ILE A 409 13.40 6.22 -24.11
CA ILE A 409 12.49 7.37 -24.09
C ILE A 409 12.79 8.31 -22.91
N SER A 410 13.13 7.75 -21.75
CA SER A 410 13.48 8.54 -20.56
C SER A 410 14.85 9.24 -20.67
N LYS A 411 15.65 9.01 -21.72
CA LYS A 411 17.02 9.52 -21.85
C LYS A 411 17.13 11.04 -21.69
N ASP A 412 16.17 11.79 -22.23
CA ASP A 412 16.18 13.25 -22.14
C ASP A 412 15.78 13.75 -20.75
N ILE A 413 14.86 13.05 -20.09
CA ILE A 413 14.46 13.36 -18.71
C ILE A 413 15.62 13.09 -17.74
N ARG A 414 16.34 11.98 -17.92
CA ARG A 414 17.49 11.56 -17.09
C ARG A 414 18.63 12.59 -17.05
N LYS A 415 18.73 13.48 -18.04
CA LYS A 415 19.75 14.56 -18.05
C LYS A 415 19.44 15.64 -17.00
N ASN A 416 18.16 15.81 -16.65
CA ASN A 416 17.64 16.90 -15.83
C ASN A 416 17.24 16.46 -14.42
N CYS A 417 17.53 15.22 -14.01
CA CYS A 417 17.26 14.74 -12.66
C CYS A 417 18.12 13.52 -12.32
N ILE A 418 18.17 13.15 -11.04
CA ILE A 418 18.69 11.86 -10.58
C ILE A 418 17.59 10.83 -10.84
N TRP A 419 17.85 9.90 -11.74
CA TRP A 419 16.87 8.89 -12.13
C TRP A 419 17.20 7.53 -11.52
N ILE A 420 16.24 6.94 -10.79
CA ILE A 420 16.38 5.64 -10.14
C ILE A 420 15.36 4.69 -10.75
N ASP A 421 15.85 3.74 -11.53
CA ASP A 421 15.06 2.58 -11.94
C ASP A 421 15.08 1.56 -10.80
N TRP A 422 13.92 1.29 -10.19
CA TRP A 422 13.79 0.31 -9.13
C TRP A 422 12.86 -0.82 -9.58
N ASN A 423 13.41 -2.03 -9.66
CA ASN A 423 12.63 -3.24 -9.87
C ASN A 423 12.45 -3.98 -8.53
N PRO A 424 11.25 -3.95 -7.91
CA PRO A 424 11.03 -4.52 -6.58
C PRO A 424 11.14 -6.05 -6.53
N THR A 425 11.08 -6.77 -7.66
CA THR A 425 11.26 -8.23 -7.67
C THR A 425 12.72 -8.64 -7.76
N LYS A 426 13.58 -7.78 -8.31
CA LYS A 426 15.01 -8.09 -8.52
C LYS A 426 15.90 -7.52 -7.44
N GLU A 427 15.56 -6.38 -6.84
CA GLU A 427 16.42 -5.71 -5.86
C GLU A 427 15.65 -4.87 -4.83
N SER A 428 16.33 -4.61 -3.70
CA SER A 428 15.82 -3.67 -2.70
C SER A 428 15.95 -2.23 -3.17
N LEU A 429 15.06 -1.34 -2.67
CA LEU A 429 15.12 0.09 -2.96
C LEU A 429 16.49 0.70 -2.62
N THR A 430 17.11 0.26 -1.52
CA THR A 430 18.47 0.66 -1.13
C THR A 430 19.50 0.28 -2.20
N GLY A 431 19.39 -0.93 -2.77
CA GLY A 431 20.25 -1.39 -3.86
C GLY A 431 20.11 -0.54 -5.13
N ALA A 432 18.87 -0.21 -5.50
CA ALA A 432 18.59 0.67 -6.64
C ALA A 432 19.16 2.08 -6.46
N LEU A 433 19.01 2.65 -5.26
CA LEU A 433 19.59 3.95 -4.88
C LEU A 433 21.11 3.94 -4.99
N LEU A 434 21.77 2.86 -4.53
CA LEU A 434 23.23 2.73 -4.56
C LEU A 434 23.81 2.66 -5.98
N LYS A 435 23.18 1.92 -6.89
CA LYS A 435 23.65 1.75 -8.28
C LYS A 435 23.77 3.07 -9.03
N GLN A 436 22.83 3.98 -8.82
CA GLN A 436 22.79 5.25 -9.54
C GLN A 436 23.84 6.26 -9.05
N VAL A 437 24.18 6.22 -7.77
CA VAL A 437 25.21 7.11 -7.22
C VAL A 437 26.61 6.75 -7.72
N VAL A 438 26.86 5.46 -7.96
CA VAL A 438 28.12 4.98 -8.55
C VAL A 438 28.21 5.33 -10.03
N ALA A 439 27.10 5.27 -10.78
CA ALA A 439 27.06 5.60 -12.21
C ALA A 439 27.05 7.12 -12.51
N ALA A 440 26.81 7.97 -11.50
CA ALA A 440 26.80 9.42 -11.63
C ALA A 440 28.16 10.08 -11.34
N LYS A 441 29.13 9.32 -10.81
CA LYS A 441 30.55 9.70 -10.76
C LYS A 441 31.22 9.27 -12.06
#